data_AF-A0A2K5I5A7-F1
#
_entry.id   AF-A0A2K5I5A7-F1
#
_cell.length_a   1.000
_cell.length_b   1.000
_cell.length_c   1.000
_cell.angle_alpha   90.00
_cell.angle_beta   90.00
_cell.angle_gamma   90.00
#
_symmetry.space_group_name_H-M   'P 1'
#
loop_
_entity.id
_entity.type
_entity.pdbx_description
1 polymer ?
#
loop_
_entity_poly.entity_id
_entity_poly.type
_entity_poly.pdbx_seq_one_letter_code
_entity_poly.pdbx_strand_id
1 'polypeptide(L)'
;LFLTGIGADEQLAGYSRHRVRFQSHGLEGLNKEIMMELGRISSRNLGRDDRVIGDHGKEARFPFLDENVVSFLNSLPIWEKANLTLPRGIGEKLLLRLAAVELGLTASALLPKRAMQFGSRIAKMEKNNEKASDKCGRLQIISLENLSIEKETKL
;
A
#
# COMPACT_ATOMS: atom_id res chain seq x y z
N LEU A 1 -9.89 13.32 -10.13
CA LEU A 1 -8.96 12.28 -10.58
C LEU A 1 -7.70 12.32 -9.72
N PHE A 2 -7.27 11.19 -9.18
CA PHE A 2 -6.01 11.02 -8.45
C PHE A 2 -5.18 9.90 -9.08
N LEU A 3 -3.87 10.05 -9.07
CA LEU A 3 -2.94 8.97 -9.38
C LEU A 3 -2.37 8.44 -8.07
N THR A 4 -2.38 7.12 -7.90
CA THR A 4 -1.83 6.48 -6.70
C THR A 4 -0.74 5.46 -7.06
N GLY A 5 0.24 5.33 -6.17
CA GLY A 5 1.32 4.35 -6.29
C GLY A 5 0.97 2.95 -5.77
N ILE A 6 -0.30 2.67 -5.48
CA ILE A 6 -0.75 1.33 -5.05
C ILE A 6 -0.39 0.30 -6.14
N GLY A 7 0.08 -0.89 -5.72
CA GLY A 7 0.57 -1.95 -6.60
C GLY A 7 2.09 -1.96 -6.76
N ALA A 8 2.77 -0.83 -6.53
CA ALA A 8 4.23 -0.78 -6.65
C ALA A 8 4.93 -1.61 -5.57
N ASP A 9 4.46 -1.53 -4.32
CA ASP A 9 5.09 -2.25 -3.21
C ASP A 9 4.85 -3.76 -3.29
N GLU A 10 3.66 -4.18 -3.73
CA GLU A 10 3.29 -5.59 -3.93
C GLU A 10 4.14 -6.23 -5.04
N GLN A 11 4.29 -5.56 -6.18
CA GLN A 11 4.99 -6.13 -7.35
C GLN A 11 6.52 -6.04 -7.29
N LEU A 12 7.06 -5.03 -6.60
CA LEU A 12 8.50 -4.72 -6.59
C LEU A 12 9.17 -4.97 -5.24
N ALA A 13 8.61 -5.87 -4.44
CA ALA A 13 9.15 -6.27 -3.15
C ALA A 13 9.30 -5.11 -2.13
N GLY A 14 8.35 -4.18 -2.07
CA GLY A 14 8.43 -2.97 -1.25
C GLY A 14 8.13 -3.13 0.25
N TYR A 15 7.45 -4.19 0.69
CA TYR A 15 7.15 -4.45 2.11
C TYR A 15 8.31 -5.10 2.87
N SER A 16 8.48 -4.77 4.16
CA SER A 16 9.49 -5.39 5.02
C SER A 16 9.32 -6.91 5.14
N ARG A 17 8.08 -7.41 5.08
CA ARG A 17 7.78 -8.85 5.12
C ARG A 17 8.38 -9.62 3.93
N HIS A 18 8.58 -8.97 2.79
CA HIS A 18 9.25 -9.58 1.64
C HIS A 18 10.70 -9.94 1.95
N ARG A 19 11.40 -9.07 2.67
CA ARG A 19 12.77 -9.36 3.13
C ARG A 19 12.80 -10.53 4.10
N VAL A 20 11.85 -10.59 5.03
CA VAL A 20 11.72 -11.74 5.95
C VAL A 20 11.49 -13.03 5.15
N ARG A 21 10.60 -13.01 4.15
CA ARG A 21 10.38 -14.18 3.29
C ARG A 21 11.59 -14.58 2.48
N PHE A 22 12.29 -13.63 1.90
CA PHE A 22 13.54 -13.88 1.19
C PHE A 22 14.60 -14.51 2.10
N GLN A 23 14.76 -14.02 3.33
CA GLN A 23 15.70 -14.58 4.30
C GLN A 23 15.35 -16.02 4.69
N SER A 24 14.07 -16.35 4.80
CA SER A 24 13.63 -17.69 5.20
C SER A 24 13.57 -18.71 4.05
N HIS A 25 13.27 -18.27 2.82
CA HIS A 25 12.91 -19.17 1.71
C HIS A 25 13.56 -18.79 0.36
N GLY A 26 14.52 -17.86 0.37
CA GLY A 26 15.20 -17.39 -0.82
C GLY A 26 14.29 -16.69 -1.84
N LEU A 27 14.75 -16.66 -3.09
CA LEU A 27 14.06 -15.99 -4.21
C LEU A 27 12.72 -16.67 -4.54
N GLU A 28 12.64 -18.00 -4.43
CA GLU A 28 11.42 -18.74 -4.72
C GLU A 28 10.30 -18.38 -3.74
N GLY A 29 10.61 -18.35 -2.44
CA GLY A 29 9.63 -17.95 -1.42
C GLY A 29 9.21 -16.49 -1.54
N LEU A 30 10.13 -15.60 -1.91
CA LEU A 30 9.81 -14.20 -2.22
C LEU A 30 8.83 -14.11 -3.40
N ASN A 31 9.08 -14.85 -4.48
CA ASN A 31 8.22 -14.84 -5.66
C ASN A 31 6.80 -15.35 -5.33
N LYS A 32 6.70 -16.44 -4.56
CA LYS A 32 5.42 -16.98 -4.07
C LYS A 32 4.65 -15.96 -3.22
N GLU A 33 5.34 -15.26 -2.31
CA GLU A 33 4.73 -14.21 -1.48
C GLU A 33 4.16 -13.08 -2.35
N ILE A 34 4.93 -12.56 -3.30
CA ILE A 34 4.50 -11.49 -4.21
C ILE A 34 3.30 -11.91 -5.07
N MET A 35 3.33 -13.11 -5.65
CA MET A 35 2.21 -13.63 -6.43
C MET A 35 0.92 -13.74 -5.60
N MET A 36 1.04 -14.22 -4.35
CA MET A 36 -0.09 -14.31 -3.43
C MET A 36 -0.66 -12.94 -3.07
N GLU A 37 0.19 -11.93 -2.89
CA GLU A 37 -0.24 -10.56 -2.61
C GLU A 37 -0.96 -9.91 -3.78
N LEU A 38 -0.38 -10.03 -4.97
CA LEU A 38 -0.99 -9.51 -6.19
C LEU A 38 -2.38 -10.13 -6.41
N GLY A 39 -2.53 -11.43 -6.18
CA GLY A 39 -3.82 -12.12 -6.26
C GLY A 39 -4.86 -11.69 -5.21
N ARG A 40 -4.46 -10.97 -4.15
CA ARG A 40 -5.34 -10.52 -3.06
C ARG A 40 -5.50 -9.00 -2.99
N ILE A 41 -4.80 -8.24 -3.82
CA ILE A 41 -4.76 -6.77 -3.73
C ILE A 41 -6.15 -6.13 -3.84
N SER A 42 -7.03 -6.72 -4.67
CA SER A 42 -8.40 -6.25 -4.87
C SER A 42 -9.21 -6.22 -3.57
N SER A 43 -9.19 -7.31 -2.81
CA SER A 43 -9.95 -7.45 -1.57
C SER A 43 -9.24 -6.82 -0.36
N ARG A 44 -7.90 -6.76 -0.37
CA ARG A 44 -7.10 -6.28 0.76
C ARG A 44 -6.90 -4.77 0.78
N ASN A 45 -6.75 -4.16 -0.39
CA ASN A 45 -6.41 -2.74 -0.52
C ASN A 45 -7.47 -1.98 -1.32
N LEU A 46 -7.70 -2.40 -2.57
CA LEU A 46 -8.48 -1.60 -3.52
C LEU A 46 -9.92 -1.38 -3.05
N GLY A 47 -10.61 -2.41 -2.57
CA GLY A 47 -12.03 -2.29 -2.21
C GLY A 47 -12.32 -1.34 -1.02
N ARG A 48 -11.38 -1.14 -0.10
CA ARG A 48 -11.55 -0.13 0.97
C ARG A 48 -11.20 1.26 0.44
N ASP A 49 -10.06 1.38 -0.23
CA ASP A 49 -9.52 2.67 -0.64
C ASP A 49 -10.43 3.31 -1.71
N ASP A 50 -10.98 2.51 -2.63
CA ASP A 50 -11.93 2.96 -3.65
C ASP A 50 -13.22 3.55 -3.04
N ARG A 51 -13.81 2.88 -2.04
CA ARG A 51 -15.02 3.39 -1.35
C ARG A 51 -14.78 4.73 -0.67
N VAL A 52 -13.63 4.90 -0.01
CA VAL A 52 -13.28 6.17 0.65
C VAL A 52 -13.08 7.29 -0.38
N ILE A 53 -12.45 6.99 -1.52
CA ILE A 53 -12.20 7.96 -2.59
C ILE A 53 -13.51 8.34 -3.31
N GLY A 54 -14.36 7.35 -3.60
CA GLY A 54 -15.66 7.53 -4.24
C GLY A 54 -16.63 8.34 -3.38
N ASP A 55 -16.63 8.16 -2.06
CA ASP A 55 -17.42 8.96 -1.11
C ASP A 55 -17.13 10.48 -1.21
N HIS A 56 -15.93 10.84 -1.65
CA HIS A 56 -15.53 12.24 -1.87
C HIS A 56 -15.79 12.74 -3.30
N GLY A 57 -16.52 11.98 -4.14
CA GLY A 57 -16.76 12.32 -5.55
C GLY A 57 -15.47 12.35 -6.37
N LYS A 58 -14.49 11.53 -6.00
CA LYS A 58 -13.19 11.43 -6.68
C LYS A 58 -13.00 10.01 -7.21
N GLU A 59 -12.06 9.88 -8.13
CA GLU A 59 -11.70 8.61 -8.76
C GLU A 59 -10.19 8.48 -8.71
N ALA A 60 -9.69 7.27 -8.41
CA ALA A 60 -8.29 6.94 -8.41
C ALA A 60 -7.92 6.11 -9.65
N ARG A 61 -6.74 6.39 -10.21
CA ARG A 61 -6.09 5.55 -11.21
C ARG A 61 -4.84 4.95 -10.60
N PHE A 62 -4.55 3.72 -11.02
CA PHE A 62 -3.52 2.88 -10.45
C PHE A 62 -2.50 2.49 -11.53
N PRO A 63 -1.57 3.39 -11.94
CA PRO A 63 -0.64 3.11 -13.05
C PRO A 63 0.17 1.82 -12.87
N PHE A 64 0.52 1.44 -11.64
CA PHE A 64 1.22 0.19 -11.37
C PHE A 64 0.35 -1.06 -11.56
N LEU A 65 -0.97 -0.93 -11.60
CA LEU A 65 -1.91 -2.01 -11.86
C LEU A 65 -2.49 -1.98 -13.29
N ASP A 66 -1.93 -1.13 -14.16
CA ASP A 66 -2.20 -1.21 -15.59
C ASP A 66 -1.77 -2.58 -16.14
N GLU A 67 -2.57 -3.17 -17.02
CA GLU A 67 -2.35 -4.52 -17.54
C GLU A 67 -0.97 -4.68 -18.20
N ASN A 68 -0.50 -3.66 -18.92
CA ASN A 68 0.80 -3.70 -19.57
C ASN A 68 1.94 -3.63 -18.55
N VAL A 69 1.79 -2.80 -17.51
CA VAL A 69 2.77 -2.69 -16.42
C VAL A 69 2.83 -4.00 -15.63
N VAL A 70 1.69 -4.58 -15.29
CA VAL A 70 1.60 -5.86 -14.58
C VAL A 70 2.20 -6.98 -15.43
N SER A 71 1.89 -7.02 -16.73
CA SER A 71 2.44 -8.01 -17.66
C SER A 71 3.96 -7.90 -17.76
N PHE A 72 4.48 -6.68 -17.97
CA PHE A 72 5.92 -6.41 -18.00
C PHE A 72 6.59 -6.81 -16.69
N LEU A 73 6.07 -6.38 -15.54
CA LEU A 73 6.66 -6.74 -14.26
C LEU A 73 6.60 -8.24 -14.00
N ASN A 74 5.58 -8.97 -14.44
CA ASN A 74 5.51 -10.42 -14.27
C ASN A 74 6.44 -11.20 -15.21
N SER A 75 6.82 -10.66 -16.36
CA SER A 75 7.77 -11.31 -17.26
C SER A 75 9.22 -11.25 -16.74
N LEU A 76 9.52 -10.26 -15.89
CA LEU A 76 10.85 -10.12 -15.30
C LEU A 76 11.08 -11.13 -14.16
N PRO A 77 12.29 -11.68 -14.04
CA PRO A 77 12.66 -12.45 -12.87
C PRO A 77 12.78 -11.56 -11.63
N ILE A 78 12.56 -12.15 -10.44
CA ILE A 78 12.45 -11.38 -9.21
C ILE A 78 13.72 -10.61 -8.82
N TRP A 79 14.90 -11.11 -9.18
CA TRP A 79 16.19 -10.47 -8.89
C TRP A 79 16.41 -9.18 -9.68
N GLU A 80 15.72 -8.97 -10.80
CA GLU A 80 15.74 -7.70 -11.53
C GLU A 80 14.83 -6.65 -10.87
N LYS A 81 13.78 -7.09 -10.17
CA LYS A 81 12.83 -6.19 -9.48
C LYS A 81 13.40 -5.70 -8.15
N ALA A 82 14.12 -6.56 -7.43
CA ALA A 82 14.65 -6.28 -6.10
C ALA A 82 15.90 -7.11 -5.77
N ASN A 83 16.83 -6.50 -5.02
CA ASN A 83 17.98 -7.19 -4.45
C ASN A 83 17.97 -7.09 -2.92
N LEU A 84 17.29 -8.03 -2.27
CA LEU A 84 17.10 -8.02 -0.81
C LEU A 84 18.33 -8.51 -0.02
N THR A 85 19.47 -8.73 -0.67
CA THR A 85 20.77 -8.88 0.02
C THR A 85 21.35 -7.51 0.42
N LEU A 86 20.98 -6.45 -0.30
CA LEU A 86 21.39 -5.08 0.00
C LEU A 86 20.67 -4.53 1.25
N PRO A 87 21.21 -3.50 1.91
CA PRO A 87 20.58 -2.86 3.06
C PRO A 87 19.15 -2.38 2.78
N ARG A 88 18.38 -2.24 3.87
CA ARG A 88 17.01 -1.69 3.82
C ARG A 88 17.02 -0.28 3.24
N GLY A 89 16.12 -0.03 2.29
CA GLY A 89 16.02 1.25 1.59
C GLY A 89 16.80 1.31 0.29
N ILE A 90 17.61 0.30 0.00
CA ILE A 90 18.38 0.19 -1.25
C ILE A 90 17.82 -0.97 -2.08
N GLY A 91 17.74 -2.16 -1.48
CA GLY A 91 17.40 -3.40 -2.18
C GLY A 91 15.94 -3.55 -2.58
N GLU A 92 15.01 -2.99 -1.79
CA GLU A 92 13.58 -3.02 -2.09
C GLU A 92 13.26 -2.11 -3.27
N LYS A 93 12.41 -2.55 -4.21
CA LYS A 93 11.98 -1.76 -5.37
C LYS A 93 13.13 -1.27 -6.25
N LEU A 94 14.17 -2.08 -6.38
CA LEU A 94 15.41 -1.71 -7.07
C LEU A 94 15.13 -1.19 -8.49
N LEU A 95 14.32 -1.90 -9.28
CA LEU A 95 13.97 -1.47 -10.64
C LEU A 95 13.33 -0.07 -10.66
N LEU A 96 12.37 0.18 -9.76
CA LEU A 96 11.71 1.48 -9.66
C LEU A 96 12.65 2.58 -9.15
N ARG A 97 13.58 2.25 -8.25
CA ARG A 97 14.59 3.22 -7.79
C ARG A 97 15.54 3.61 -8.92
N LEU A 98 15.97 2.66 -9.74
CA LEU A 98 16.81 2.93 -10.90
C LEU A 98 16.07 3.82 -11.91
N ALA A 99 14.83 3.49 -12.25
CA ALA A 99 13.99 4.34 -13.11
C ALA A 99 13.78 5.75 -12.52
N ALA A 100 13.57 5.86 -11.20
CA ALA A 100 13.45 7.15 -10.54
C ALA A 100 14.75 7.98 -10.63
N VAL A 101 15.93 7.35 -10.51
CA VAL A 101 17.23 8.02 -10.70
C VAL A 101 17.38 8.51 -12.14
N GLU A 102 17.02 7.69 -13.13
CA GLU A 102 17.08 8.05 -14.55
C GLU A 102 16.17 9.26 -14.87
N LEU A 103 15.03 9.37 -14.20
CA LEU A 103 14.11 10.51 -14.29
C LEU A 103 14.53 11.72 -13.43
N GLY A 104 15.71 11.70 -12.79
CA GLY A 104 16.21 12.79 -11.96
C GLY A 104 15.59 12.87 -10.55
N LEU A 105 14.79 11.89 -10.13
CA LEU A 105 14.14 11.81 -8.82
C LEU A 105 15.06 11.20 -7.75
N THR A 106 16.33 11.64 -7.72
CA THR A 106 17.41 11.02 -6.93
C THR A 106 17.12 11.00 -5.42
N ALA A 107 16.59 12.09 -4.87
CA ALA A 107 16.23 12.14 -3.44
C ALA A 107 15.14 11.12 -3.08
N SER A 108 14.08 11.04 -3.90
CA SER A 108 12.97 10.10 -3.70
C SER A 108 13.41 8.65 -3.86
N ALA A 109 14.33 8.39 -4.80
CA ALA A 109 14.87 7.06 -5.08
C ALA A 109 15.66 6.46 -3.90
N LEU A 110 16.10 7.27 -2.93
CA LEU A 110 16.84 6.81 -1.75
C LEU A 110 15.97 6.63 -0.50
N LEU A 111 14.72 7.09 -0.52
CA LEU A 111 13.86 7.00 0.66
C LEU A 111 13.39 5.55 0.90
N PRO A 112 13.61 4.99 2.11
CA PRO A 112 13.06 3.69 2.46
C PRO A 112 11.53 3.73 2.48
N LYS A 113 10.89 2.62 2.06
CA LYS A 113 9.42 2.49 2.14
C LYS A 113 8.96 2.66 3.58
N ARG A 114 7.98 3.54 3.76
CA ARG A 114 7.25 3.74 5.02
C ARG A 114 5.76 3.76 4.70
N ALA A 115 4.99 2.86 5.32
CA ALA A 115 3.54 2.87 5.12
C ALA A 115 2.95 4.18 5.63
N MET A 116 1.87 4.64 4.98
CA MET A 116 1.26 5.95 5.23
C MET A 116 0.93 6.14 6.70
N GLN A 117 0.36 5.13 7.38
CA GLN A 117 -0.01 5.26 8.80
C GLN A 117 1.19 5.46 9.74
N PHE A 118 2.35 4.95 9.37
CA PHE A 118 3.58 5.17 10.13
C PHE A 118 4.22 6.49 9.76
N GLY A 119 4.10 6.93 8.50
CA GLY A 119 4.60 8.21 8.00
C GLY A 119 3.87 9.39 8.64
N SER A 120 2.54 9.35 8.67
CA SER A 120 1.68 10.36 9.27
C SER A 120 1.66 10.32 10.80
N ARG A 121 2.26 9.30 11.42
CA ARG A 121 2.23 9.01 12.86
C ARG A 121 0.83 8.68 13.40
N ILE A 122 -0.18 8.49 12.54
CA ILE A 122 -1.54 8.14 12.98
C ILE A 122 -1.60 6.81 13.72
N ALA A 123 -0.70 5.87 13.40
CA ALA A 123 -0.57 4.60 14.11
C ALA A 123 -0.23 4.78 15.61
N LYS A 124 0.29 5.94 16.04
CA LYS A 124 0.52 6.25 17.47
C LYS A 124 -0.75 6.73 18.18
N MET A 125 -1.77 7.13 17.43
CA MET A 125 -3.06 7.60 17.96
C MET A 125 -4.08 6.46 18.05
N GLU A 126 -3.81 5.32 17.42
CA GLU A 126 -4.62 4.10 17.51
C GLU A 126 -4.30 3.36 18.82
N LYS A 127 -5.34 2.78 19.45
CA LYS A 127 -5.12 1.93 20.63
C LYS A 127 -4.51 0.60 20.18
N ASN A 128 -3.54 0.08 20.95
CA ASN A 128 -2.85 -1.17 20.63
C ASN A 128 -3.78 -2.39 20.46
N ASN A 129 -4.99 -2.35 21.03
CA ASN A 129 -5.96 -3.44 20.98
C ASN A 129 -7.01 -3.28 19.86
N GLU A 130 -7.02 -2.15 19.14
CA GLU A 130 -7.93 -1.92 18.02
C GLU A 130 -7.30 -2.48 16.74
N LYS A 131 -8.04 -3.35 16.03
CA LYS A 131 -7.67 -3.82 14.70
C LYS A 131 -8.36 -2.97 13.65
N ALA A 132 -7.74 -2.85 12.48
CA ALA A 132 -8.32 -2.11 11.35
C ALA A 132 -9.67 -2.68 10.86
N SER A 133 -10.00 -3.92 11.20
CA SER A 133 -11.29 -4.56 10.92
C SER A 133 -12.38 -4.22 11.94
N ASP A 134 -12.02 -3.64 13.08
CA ASP A 134 -12.95 -3.42 14.18
C ASP A 134 -13.82 -2.20 13.87
N LYS A 135 -15.09 -2.26 14.27
CA LYS A 135 -15.98 -1.09 14.17
C LYS A 135 -15.47 0.00 15.10
N CYS A 136 -15.22 1.19 14.57
CA CYS A 136 -14.72 2.30 15.36
C CYS A 136 -15.81 2.85 16.29
N GLY A 137 -15.74 2.53 17.59
CA GLY A 137 -16.70 3.02 18.58
C GLY A 137 -16.76 4.55 18.68
N ARG A 138 -15.67 5.26 18.38
CA ARG A 138 -15.62 6.74 18.35
C ARG A 138 -16.56 7.34 17.31
N LEU A 139 -16.68 6.70 16.15
CA LEU A 139 -17.57 7.15 15.07
C LEU A 139 -19.03 6.75 15.33
N GLN A 140 -19.28 5.72 16.14
CA GLN A 140 -20.64 5.32 16.51
C GLN A 140 -21.32 6.34 17.43
N ILE A 141 -20.56 6.96 18.33
CA ILE A 141 -21.09 7.99 19.24
C ILE A 141 -21.52 9.24 18.44
N ILE A 142 -20.68 9.70 17.51
CA ILE A 142 -20.96 10.86 16.64
C ILE A 142 -22.19 10.61 15.77
N SER A 143 -22.38 9.38 15.26
CA SER A 143 -23.56 9.04 14.47
C SER A 143 -24.87 9.12 15.27
N LEU A 144 -24.84 8.81 16.57
CA LEU A 144 -26.02 8.87 17.44
C LEU A 144 -26.34 10.31 17.86
N GLU A 145 -25.31 11.13 18.10
CA GLU A 145 -25.47 12.56 18.39
C GLU A 145 -26.03 13.31 17.18
N ASN A 146 -25.50 13.07 15.98
CA ASN A 146 -26.04 13.68 14.75
C ASN A 146 -27.49 13.26 14.47
N LEU A 147 -27.85 12.00 14.73
CA LEU A 147 -29.23 11.52 14.59
C LEU A 147 -30.18 12.15 15.62
N SER A 148 -29.66 12.51 16.79
CA SER A 148 -30.43 13.18 17.86
C SER A 148 -30.66 14.65 17.52
N ILE A 149 -29.64 15.33 17.00
CA ILE A 149 -29.72 16.73 16.56
C ILE A 149 -30.67 16.89 15.36
N GLU A 150 -30.65 15.97 14.39
CA GLU A 150 -31.59 15.99 13.25
C GLU A 150 -33.06 15.74 13.66
N LYS A 151 -33.30 15.04 14.78
CA LYS A 151 -34.64 14.83 15.32
C LYS A 151 -35.17 16.07 16.05
N GLU A 152 -34.30 16.81 16.73
CA GLU A 152 -34.69 18.06 17.42
C GLU A 152 -34.90 19.23 16.46
N THR A 153 -34.24 19.26 15.30
CA THR A 153 -34.40 20.34 14.29
C THR A 153 -35.58 20.16 13.33
N LYS A 154 -36.31 19.04 13.41
CA LYS A 154 -37.51 18.75 12.59
C LYS A 154 -38.85 18.95 13.34
N LEU A 155 -38.84 19.61 14.49
CA LEU A 155 -40.01 20.10 15.24
C LEU A 155 -40.11 21.61 15.11
#